data_AF-A0A1F9Q322-F1
#
_entry.id   AF-A0A1F9Q322-F1
#
_cell.length_a   1.000
_cell.length_b   1.000
_cell.length_c   1.000
_cell.angle_alpha   90.00
_cell.angle_beta   90.00
_cell.angle_gamma   90.00
#
_symmetry.space_group_name_H-M   'P 1'
#
loop_
_entity.id
_entity.type
_entity.pdbx_description
1 polymer ?
#
loop_
_entity_poly.entity_id
_entity_poly.type
_entity_poly.pdbx_seq_one_letter_code
_entity_poly.pdbx_strand_id
1 'polypeptide(L)'
;MLNWATIRFPLFLLGSLVVLLGLATTPVRENDIFWQLQSGKYLWQSGAFLYTDTFTLAASAPRWEHCWLNDLVFWAAYLMGGYAGISLLKGLLVALTGAVVLWAARRRGGDISVLLLLSLPLLLLCHTFWQERPQLWSYLCFALLLWLLNDDREHGGRQLWLVVPLVAVWANLHAGAIIALPVLAAFLVGGWAEDRLSHGTKAGRRRGVVTALSVVALLATPYGLQPFLALLPAARLEQTNSALAFFNVDWQPMSYALNPWFYYALPIAALLLATSWRRPAWIDLLLLVGTAVMAFRLARHAPFFFIGAAVVLPRHAQVLQGLITSAGWLRLTWGGAMLTGLILSLLLAGEIGTARGFFQPGLIPERYPVRAAAFIRQEGLPRNLYNTYTLGGFVAWQLYPDYLAFFDSRQDSPEMFVNGLMVSSGNYKWEAILDQYQVATILTEICNVVQGYRYPLVDRLQGSSEWVAVFADDTSLVYVRRKALPEAWINAHTLTQTEIDAAILRAADMCIRENPQGSDAYWVRGEILLKQGALDAAYVAIDRYLRSAQYPHADAVRAHQQLRQWFDRRGSVR
;
A
#
# COMPACT_ATOMS: atom_id res chain seq x y z
N MET A 1 42.62 -19.47 -7.93
CA MET A 1 42.26 -18.07 -8.19
C MET A 1 40.85 -18.03 -8.74
N LEU A 2 39.95 -17.31 -8.09
CA LEU A 2 38.53 -17.25 -8.39
C LEU A 2 38.34 -16.32 -9.61
N ASN A 3 37.76 -16.83 -10.71
CA ASN A 3 37.66 -16.09 -11.98
C ASN A 3 36.65 -14.93 -11.85
N TRP A 4 37.09 -13.69 -12.04
CA TRP A 4 36.24 -12.49 -11.94
C TRP A 4 34.96 -12.59 -12.79
N ALA A 5 35.04 -13.21 -13.97
CA ALA A 5 33.88 -13.40 -14.86
C ALA A 5 32.78 -14.27 -14.23
N THR A 6 33.14 -15.19 -13.34
CA THR A 6 32.21 -16.11 -12.66
C THR A 6 31.57 -15.52 -11.40
N ILE A 7 32.21 -14.53 -10.76
CA ILE A 7 31.82 -14.02 -9.43
C ILE A 7 31.09 -12.68 -9.50
N ARG A 8 31.34 -11.89 -10.57
CA ARG A 8 30.74 -10.56 -10.74
C ARG A 8 29.21 -10.55 -10.71
N PHE A 9 28.55 -11.58 -11.24
CA PHE A 9 27.09 -11.65 -11.21
C PHE A 9 26.56 -11.99 -9.81
N PRO A 10 27.07 -13.03 -9.11
CA PRO A 10 26.75 -13.26 -7.71
C PRO A 10 26.97 -12.03 -6.81
N LEU A 11 28.07 -11.29 -6.99
CA LEU A 11 28.32 -10.06 -6.22
C LEU A 11 27.33 -8.94 -6.54
N PHE A 12 27.05 -8.70 -7.83
CA PHE A 12 26.03 -7.73 -8.26
C PHE A 12 24.67 -8.09 -7.65
N LEU A 13 24.27 -9.36 -7.78
CA LEU A 13 23.02 -9.88 -7.24
C LEU A 13 22.98 -9.66 -5.72
N LEU A 14 24.00 -10.10 -4.98
CA LEU A 14 24.08 -9.90 -3.54
C LEU A 14 24.00 -8.43 -3.14
N GLY A 15 24.73 -7.54 -3.82
CA GLY A 15 24.68 -6.11 -3.58
C GLY A 15 23.29 -5.51 -3.82
N SER A 16 22.64 -5.85 -4.93
CA SER A 16 21.26 -5.45 -5.21
C SER A 16 20.29 -5.96 -4.16
N LEU A 17 20.45 -7.21 -3.69
CA LEU A 17 19.59 -7.79 -2.65
C LEU A 17 19.75 -7.09 -1.31
N VAL A 18 20.97 -6.76 -0.89
CA VAL A 18 21.21 -6.00 0.35
C VAL A 18 20.59 -4.61 0.28
N VAL A 19 20.72 -3.92 -0.86
CA VAL A 19 20.11 -2.60 -1.07
C VAL A 19 18.58 -2.69 -1.03
N LEU A 20 17.97 -3.61 -1.79
CA LEU A 20 16.53 -3.80 -1.80
C LEU A 20 15.99 -4.19 -0.42
N LEU A 21 16.67 -5.10 0.28
CA LEU A 21 16.33 -5.51 1.63
C LEU A 21 16.38 -4.31 2.59
N GLY A 22 17.44 -3.52 2.57
CA GLY A 22 17.60 -2.38 3.46
C GLY A 22 16.59 -1.27 3.21
N LEU A 23 16.34 -0.92 1.94
CA LEU A 23 15.37 0.12 1.55
C LEU A 23 13.91 -0.30 1.80
N ALA A 24 13.61 -1.59 1.73
CA ALA A 24 12.27 -2.11 2.01
C ALA A 24 12.06 -2.43 3.49
N THR A 25 13.11 -2.69 4.27
CA THR A 25 13.01 -2.91 5.73
C THR A 25 12.86 -1.58 6.46
N THR A 26 11.63 -1.08 6.46
CA THR A 26 11.23 0.22 7.03
C THR A 26 10.08 0.04 8.02
N PRO A 27 9.74 1.05 8.83
CA PRO A 27 8.72 0.89 9.85
C PRO A 27 7.36 0.57 9.23
N VAL A 28 6.54 -0.17 9.96
CA VAL A 28 5.16 -0.48 9.60
C VAL A 28 4.37 0.83 9.48
N ARG A 29 3.75 1.03 8.33
CA ARG A 29 2.94 2.24 8.02
C ARG A 29 1.53 1.91 7.58
N GLU A 30 1.27 0.68 7.14
CA GLU A 30 -0.04 0.25 6.68
C GLU A 30 -1.00 0.01 7.86
N ASN A 31 -2.28 0.39 7.70
CA ASN A 31 -3.31 0.17 8.73
C ASN A 31 -3.92 -1.23 8.63
N ASP A 32 -3.97 -1.79 7.42
CA ASP A 32 -4.55 -3.12 7.17
C ASP A 32 -3.83 -4.25 7.92
N ILE A 33 -2.56 -4.03 8.27
CA ILE A 33 -1.73 -5.03 8.97
C ILE A 33 -2.36 -5.51 10.28
N PHE A 34 -3.12 -4.68 10.99
CA PHE A 34 -3.63 -5.02 12.31
C PHE A 34 -4.79 -5.99 12.26
N TRP A 35 -5.74 -5.81 11.33
CA TRP A 35 -6.79 -6.81 11.17
C TRP A 35 -6.22 -8.12 10.62
N GLN A 36 -5.16 -8.08 9.81
CA GLN A 36 -4.45 -9.28 9.33
C GLN A 36 -3.75 -10.02 10.47
N LEU A 37 -3.04 -9.30 11.34
CA LEU A 37 -2.43 -9.87 12.54
C LEU A 37 -3.48 -10.52 13.45
N GLN A 38 -4.60 -9.83 13.67
CA GLN A 38 -5.68 -10.38 14.48
C GLN A 38 -6.30 -11.64 13.83
N SER A 39 -6.44 -11.66 12.51
CA SER A 39 -6.97 -12.80 11.77
C SER A 39 -6.03 -14.01 11.84
N GLY A 40 -4.73 -13.79 11.67
CA GLY A 40 -3.71 -14.82 11.80
C GLY A 40 -3.60 -15.37 13.21
N LYS A 41 -3.64 -14.49 14.22
CA LYS A 41 -3.68 -14.87 15.64
C LYS A 41 -4.92 -15.70 15.95
N TYR A 42 -6.10 -15.27 15.51
CA TYR A 42 -7.35 -15.98 15.72
C TYR A 42 -7.33 -17.36 15.08
N LEU A 43 -6.91 -17.47 13.81
CA LEU A 43 -6.82 -18.75 13.11
C LEU A 43 -5.83 -19.69 13.79
N TRP A 44 -4.67 -19.19 14.24
CA TRP A 44 -3.68 -19.97 14.98
C TRP A 44 -4.22 -20.48 16.33
N GLN A 45 -4.96 -19.65 17.07
CA GLN A 45 -5.46 -20.00 18.41
C GLN A 45 -6.72 -20.89 18.37
N SER A 46 -7.62 -20.65 17.42
CA SER A 46 -8.91 -21.36 17.34
C SER A 46 -8.87 -22.58 16.41
N GLY A 47 -7.95 -22.61 15.45
CA GLY A 47 -7.94 -23.59 14.36
C GLY A 47 -9.08 -23.39 13.33
N ALA A 48 -9.85 -22.30 13.43
CA ALA A 48 -11.02 -22.05 12.61
C ALA A 48 -10.82 -20.90 11.62
N PHE A 49 -11.23 -21.11 10.38
CA PHE A 49 -11.31 -20.07 9.35
C PHE A 49 -12.43 -19.07 9.65
N LEU A 50 -12.20 -17.81 9.28
CA LEU A 50 -13.18 -16.74 9.44
C LEU A 50 -14.16 -16.75 8.27
N TYR A 51 -15.44 -16.98 8.56
CA TYR A 51 -16.54 -16.95 7.60
C TYR A 51 -17.49 -15.77 7.81
N THR A 52 -17.35 -15.07 8.93
CA THR A 52 -18.09 -13.85 9.24
C THR A 52 -17.17 -12.78 9.80
N ASP A 53 -17.64 -11.53 9.83
CA ASP A 53 -16.87 -10.38 10.32
C ASP A 53 -16.75 -10.34 11.86
N THR A 54 -16.09 -11.36 12.41
CA THR A 54 -16.04 -11.69 13.85
C THR A 54 -15.48 -10.58 14.75
N PHE A 55 -14.72 -9.63 14.19
CA PHE A 55 -14.02 -8.60 14.96
C PHE A 55 -14.75 -7.25 14.98
N THR A 56 -15.88 -7.14 14.28
CA THR A 56 -16.66 -5.90 14.21
C THR A 56 -18.07 -6.08 14.79
N LEU A 57 -18.79 -4.97 14.96
CA LEU A 57 -20.21 -4.97 15.32
C LEU A 57 -21.10 -5.59 14.24
N ALA A 58 -20.60 -5.78 13.02
CA ALA A 58 -21.26 -6.53 11.94
C ALA A 58 -20.93 -8.03 11.98
N ALA A 59 -20.91 -8.66 13.15
CA ALA A 59 -20.48 -10.05 13.33
C ALA A 59 -21.19 -11.10 12.46
N SER A 60 -22.37 -10.78 11.90
CA SER A 60 -23.12 -11.64 10.98
C SER A 60 -22.80 -11.42 9.48
N ALA A 61 -22.06 -10.37 9.12
CA ALA A 61 -21.69 -10.09 7.74
C ALA A 61 -20.75 -11.19 7.23
N PRO A 62 -20.96 -11.71 5.99
CA PRO A 62 -20.12 -12.74 5.44
C PRO A 62 -18.70 -12.22 5.21
N ARG A 63 -17.71 -13.05 5.54
CA ARG A 63 -16.29 -12.73 5.35
C ARG A 63 -15.60 -13.84 4.59
N TRP A 64 -14.82 -13.46 3.58
CA TRP A 64 -14.04 -14.38 2.75
C TRP A 64 -12.58 -13.94 2.76
N GLU A 65 -11.78 -14.53 3.64
CA GLU A 65 -10.40 -14.10 3.80
C GLU A 65 -9.57 -14.46 2.57
N HIS A 66 -9.21 -13.43 1.79
CA HIS A 66 -8.55 -13.59 0.50
C HIS A 66 -7.02 -13.72 0.62
N CYS A 67 -6.51 -13.72 1.86
CA CYS A 67 -5.09 -13.79 2.17
C CYS A 67 -4.78 -14.52 3.50
N TRP A 68 -5.61 -15.50 3.90
CA TRP A 68 -5.50 -16.16 5.22
C TRP A 68 -4.12 -16.76 5.50
N LEU A 69 -3.42 -17.27 4.47
CA LEU A 69 -2.08 -17.82 4.65
C LEU A 69 -1.07 -16.72 4.93
N ASN A 70 -1.23 -15.55 4.30
CA ASN A 70 -0.43 -14.38 4.63
C ASN A 70 -0.69 -13.92 6.08
N ASP A 71 -1.93 -13.96 6.56
CA ASP A 71 -2.25 -13.59 7.94
C ASP A 71 -1.50 -14.46 8.95
N LEU A 72 -1.40 -15.78 8.70
CA LEU A 72 -0.57 -16.68 9.51
C LEU A 72 0.92 -16.34 9.42
N VAL A 73 1.42 -16.00 8.23
CA VAL A 73 2.82 -15.59 8.07
C VAL A 73 3.09 -14.29 8.84
N PHE A 74 2.20 -13.30 8.79
CA PHE A 74 2.32 -12.06 9.55
C PHE A 74 2.28 -12.32 11.05
N TRP A 75 1.38 -13.19 11.51
CA TRP A 75 1.37 -13.60 12.90
C TRP A 75 2.68 -14.29 13.34
N ALA A 76 3.21 -15.21 12.52
CA ALA A 76 4.48 -15.87 12.79
C ALA A 76 5.67 -14.88 12.81
N ALA A 77 5.71 -13.94 11.86
CA ALA A 77 6.72 -12.88 11.83
C ALA A 77 6.65 -11.99 13.08
N TYR A 78 5.43 -11.66 13.52
CA TYR A 78 5.20 -10.92 14.75
C TYR A 78 5.65 -11.71 16.00
N LEU A 79 5.42 -13.01 16.07
CA LEU A 79 5.92 -13.83 17.18
C LEU A 79 7.45 -13.87 17.25
N MET A 80 8.13 -13.88 16.10
CA MET A 80 9.60 -13.96 16.04
C MET A 80 10.30 -12.62 16.38
N GLY A 81 9.70 -11.48 16.06
CA GLY A 81 10.38 -10.19 16.18
C GLY A 81 9.47 -8.97 16.34
N GLY A 82 8.21 -9.16 16.73
CA GLY A 82 7.19 -8.11 16.79
C GLY A 82 7.01 -7.40 15.44
N TYR A 83 6.75 -6.10 15.48
CA TYR A 83 6.65 -5.29 14.25
C TYR A 83 7.95 -5.24 13.45
N ALA A 84 9.11 -5.41 14.09
CA ALA A 84 10.39 -5.49 13.38
C ALA A 84 10.50 -6.76 12.52
N GLY A 85 9.94 -7.89 12.98
CA GLY A 85 9.82 -9.12 12.20
C GLY A 85 8.98 -8.93 10.94
N ILE A 86 7.89 -8.15 11.01
CA ILE A 86 7.04 -7.81 9.86
C ILE A 86 7.80 -6.91 8.87
N SER A 87 8.48 -5.86 9.35
CA SER A 87 9.33 -5.01 8.52
C SER A 87 10.40 -5.80 7.77
N LEU A 88 11.01 -6.79 8.45
CA LEU A 88 12.01 -7.66 7.84
C LEU A 88 11.39 -8.60 6.80
N LEU A 89 10.22 -9.20 7.08
CA LEU A 89 9.51 -10.03 6.12
C LEU A 89 9.18 -9.25 4.84
N LYS A 90 8.66 -8.02 4.95
CA LYS A 90 8.47 -7.12 3.81
C LYS A 90 9.77 -6.95 3.02
N GLY A 91 10.86 -6.62 3.70
CA GLY A 91 12.17 -6.46 3.07
C GLY A 91 12.65 -7.72 2.34
N LEU A 92 12.47 -8.89 2.96
CA LEU A 92 12.81 -10.18 2.37
C LEU A 92 11.98 -10.47 1.12
N LEU A 93 10.68 -10.21 1.13
CA LEU A 93 9.81 -10.42 -0.04
C LEU A 93 10.19 -9.52 -1.22
N VAL A 94 10.52 -8.26 -0.94
CA VAL A 94 11.01 -7.32 -1.97
C VAL A 94 12.35 -7.78 -2.53
N ALA A 95 13.30 -8.16 -1.67
CA ALA A 95 14.59 -8.67 -2.08
C ALA A 95 14.46 -9.97 -2.90
N LEU A 96 13.66 -10.93 -2.45
CA LEU A 96 13.40 -12.19 -3.18
C LEU A 96 12.76 -11.94 -4.54
N THR A 97 11.80 -11.01 -4.62
CA THR A 97 11.21 -10.60 -5.90
C THR A 97 12.30 -10.04 -6.82
N GLY A 98 13.15 -9.14 -6.33
CA GLY A 98 14.29 -8.61 -7.07
C GLY A 98 15.26 -9.71 -7.53
N ALA A 99 15.55 -10.70 -6.68
CA ALA A 99 16.40 -11.83 -7.02
C ALA A 99 15.85 -12.62 -8.21
N VAL A 100 14.56 -12.98 -8.14
CA VAL A 100 13.89 -13.75 -9.19
C VAL A 100 13.83 -12.95 -10.50
N VAL A 101 13.54 -11.65 -10.43
CA VAL A 101 13.50 -10.77 -11.62
C VAL A 101 14.87 -10.66 -12.27
N LEU A 102 15.92 -10.36 -11.49
CA LEU A 102 17.28 -10.25 -12.02
C LEU A 102 17.79 -11.60 -12.57
N TRP A 103 17.44 -12.70 -11.91
CA TRP A 103 17.74 -14.05 -12.40
C TRP A 103 17.02 -14.36 -13.71
N ALA A 104 15.71 -14.09 -13.80
CA ALA A 104 14.92 -14.31 -15.00
C ALA A 104 15.44 -13.48 -16.19
N ALA A 105 15.73 -12.19 -15.95
CA ALA A 105 16.34 -11.32 -16.94
C ALA A 105 17.72 -11.83 -17.39
N ARG A 106 18.52 -12.35 -16.45
CA ARG A 106 19.84 -12.94 -16.74
C ARG A 106 19.72 -14.20 -17.61
N ARG A 107 18.74 -15.08 -17.33
CA ARG A 107 18.44 -16.30 -18.10
C ARG A 107 18.03 -15.97 -19.53
N ARG A 108 17.30 -14.86 -19.74
CA ARG A 108 16.92 -14.34 -21.06
C ARG A 108 18.06 -13.69 -21.86
N GLY A 109 19.27 -13.66 -21.31
CA GLY A 109 20.48 -13.17 -21.97
C GLY A 109 20.89 -11.74 -21.61
N GLY A 110 20.25 -11.10 -20.63
CA GLY A 110 20.68 -9.79 -20.13
C GLY A 110 21.99 -9.90 -19.36
N ASP A 111 23.02 -9.16 -19.77
CA ASP A 111 24.26 -9.07 -19.01
C ASP A 111 24.16 -8.09 -17.82
N ILE A 112 25.15 -8.08 -16.93
CA ILE A 112 25.15 -7.21 -15.74
C ILE A 112 24.99 -5.73 -16.11
N SER A 113 25.54 -5.30 -17.24
CA SER A 113 25.46 -3.90 -17.66
C SER A 113 24.04 -3.49 -18.01
N VAL A 114 23.31 -4.35 -18.72
CA VAL A 114 21.90 -4.11 -19.05
C VAL A 114 21.00 -4.25 -17.81
N LEU A 115 21.29 -5.21 -16.92
CA LEU A 115 20.53 -5.38 -15.67
C LEU A 115 20.67 -4.17 -14.75
N LEU A 116 21.87 -3.60 -14.65
CA LEU A 116 22.13 -2.37 -13.91
C LEU A 116 21.46 -1.15 -14.57
N LEU A 117 21.44 -1.09 -15.90
CA LEU A 117 20.84 0.00 -16.65
C LEU A 117 19.31 0.02 -16.60
N LEU A 118 18.66 -1.15 -16.65
CA LEU A 118 17.21 -1.24 -16.81
C LEU A 118 16.53 -1.94 -15.64
N SER A 119 16.92 -3.18 -15.34
CA SER A 119 16.17 -4.02 -14.39
C SER A 119 16.21 -3.47 -12.96
N LEU A 120 17.37 -3.02 -12.48
CA LEU A 120 17.49 -2.50 -11.12
C LEU A 120 16.71 -1.18 -10.92
N PRO A 121 16.82 -0.16 -11.80
CA PRO A 121 15.95 1.02 -11.72
C PRO A 121 14.46 0.68 -11.77
N LEU A 122 14.02 -0.19 -12.69
CA LEU A 122 12.61 -0.60 -12.79
C LEU A 122 12.10 -1.28 -11.50
N LEU A 123 12.95 -2.09 -10.85
CA LEU A 123 12.62 -2.67 -9.54
C LEU A 123 12.50 -1.59 -8.45
N LEU A 124 13.39 -0.60 -8.43
CA LEU A 124 13.33 0.53 -7.49
C LEU A 124 12.07 1.41 -7.73
N LEU A 125 11.58 1.52 -8.96
CA LEU A 125 10.33 2.21 -9.27
C LEU A 125 9.09 1.54 -8.65
N CYS A 126 9.20 0.28 -8.20
CA CYS A 126 8.12 -0.39 -7.47
C CYS A 126 7.99 0.09 -6.01
N HIS A 127 8.90 0.93 -5.51
CA HIS A 127 8.97 1.29 -4.08
C HIS A 127 7.68 1.89 -3.53
N THR A 128 6.90 2.60 -4.35
CA THR A 128 5.64 3.21 -3.92
C THR A 128 4.67 2.17 -3.33
N PHE A 129 4.78 0.90 -3.74
CA PHE A 129 3.95 -0.21 -3.31
C PHE A 129 4.66 -1.23 -2.38
N TRP A 130 5.84 -0.89 -1.86
CA TRP A 130 6.51 -1.66 -0.79
C TRP A 130 5.87 -1.38 0.57
N GLN A 131 4.64 -1.87 0.74
CA GLN A 131 3.85 -1.79 1.97
C GLN A 131 3.70 -3.18 2.60
N GLU A 132 3.37 -3.25 3.88
CA GLU A 132 3.11 -4.51 4.62
C GLU A 132 1.77 -5.16 4.21
N ARG A 133 1.61 -5.40 2.91
CA ARG A 133 0.39 -5.96 2.30
C ARG A 133 0.67 -7.29 1.62
N PRO A 134 -0.33 -8.19 1.51
CA PRO A 134 -0.15 -9.47 0.83
C PRO A 134 0.18 -9.34 -0.67
N GLN A 135 -0.01 -8.17 -1.26
CA GLN A 135 0.38 -7.90 -2.66
C GLN A 135 1.86 -8.17 -2.95
N LEU A 136 2.76 -8.09 -1.96
CA LEU A 136 4.17 -8.45 -2.14
C LEU A 136 4.35 -9.91 -2.56
N TRP A 137 3.50 -10.82 -2.05
CA TRP A 137 3.47 -12.21 -2.50
C TRP A 137 3.07 -12.33 -3.96
N SER A 138 2.18 -11.46 -4.43
CA SER A 138 1.79 -11.46 -5.85
C SER A 138 2.90 -10.97 -6.75
N TYR A 139 3.72 -10.01 -6.30
CA TYR A 139 4.91 -9.60 -7.06
C TYR A 139 5.93 -10.74 -7.14
N LEU A 140 6.21 -11.43 -6.03
CA LEU A 140 7.10 -12.58 -6.01
C LEU A 140 6.58 -13.74 -6.88
N CYS A 141 5.32 -14.13 -6.71
CA CYS A 141 4.72 -15.23 -7.47
C CYS A 141 4.59 -14.89 -8.95
N PHE A 142 4.30 -13.63 -9.30
CA PHE A 142 4.32 -13.17 -10.69
C PHE A 142 5.73 -13.24 -11.29
N ALA A 143 6.76 -12.80 -10.57
CA ALA A 143 8.15 -12.94 -11.02
C ALA A 143 8.55 -14.41 -11.22
N LEU A 144 8.16 -15.29 -10.29
CA LEU A 144 8.38 -16.74 -10.40
C LEU A 144 7.63 -17.35 -11.59
N LEU A 145 6.38 -16.93 -11.82
CA LEU A 145 5.59 -17.34 -12.97
C LEU A 145 6.29 -16.95 -14.27
N LEU A 146 6.73 -15.69 -14.40
CA LEU A 146 7.46 -15.23 -15.58
C LEU A 146 8.76 -16.01 -15.80
N TRP A 147 9.50 -16.30 -14.73
CA TRP A 147 10.70 -17.12 -14.81
C TRP A 147 10.40 -18.55 -15.32
N LEU A 148 9.44 -19.26 -14.71
CA LEU A 148 9.07 -20.62 -15.09
C LEU A 148 8.55 -20.72 -16.53
N LEU A 149 7.72 -19.76 -16.94
CA LEU A 149 7.19 -19.68 -18.30
C LEU A 149 8.31 -19.40 -19.32
N ASN A 150 9.23 -18.48 -18.99
CA ASN A 150 10.38 -18.22 -19.85
C ASN A 150 11.32 -19.42 -19.95
N ASP A 151 11.58 -20.11 -18.85
CA ASP A 151 12.44 -21.29 -18.81
C ASP A 151 11.90 -22.42 -19.70
N ASP A 152 10.58 -22.67 -19.63
CA ASP A 152 9.90 -23.64 -20.49
C ASP A 152 9.97 -23.27 -21.98
N ARG A 153 9.93 -21.98 -22.32
CA ARG A 153 10.07 -21.53 -23.72
C ARG A 153 11.46 -21.76 -24.27
N GLU A 154 12.49 -21.46 -23.49
CA GLU A 154 13.88 -21.49 -23.98
C GLU A 154 14.50 -22.89 -23.91
N HIS A 155 14.17 -23.67 -22.88
CA HIS A 155 14.82 -24.96 -22.63
C HIS A 155 13.85 -26.13 -22.74
N GLY A 156 12.55 -25.89 -22.54
CA GLY A 156 11.55 -26.93 -22.38
C GLY A 156 11.80 -27.75 -21.10
N GLY A 157 10.76 -28.12 -20.36
CA GLY A 157 11.03 -28.94 -19.20
C GLY A 157 9.86 -29.34 -18.34
N ARG A 158 10.17 -30.17 -17.33
CA ARG A 158 9.24 -30.54 -16.26
C ARG A 158 9.06 -29.43 -15.23
N GLN A 159 9.92 -28.41 -15.22
CA GLN A 159 9.82 -27.28 -14.30
C GLN A 159 8.51 -26.50 -14.47
N LEU A 160 7.90 -26.52 -15.67
CA LEU A 160 6.58 -25.91 -15.91
C LEU A 160 5.49 -26.47 -14.98
N TRP A 161 5.61 -27.71 -14.50
CA TRP A 161 4.65 -28.27 -13.54
C TRP A 161 4.67 -27.57 -12.19
N LEU A 162 5.73 -26.83 -11.84
CA LEU A 162 5.79 -26.00 -10.63
C LEU A 162 4.82 -24.82 -10.66
N VAL A 163 4.29 -24.46 -11.84
CA VAL A 163 3.26 -23.41 -11.96
C VAL A 163 1.99 -23.81 -11.19
N VAL A 164 1.60 -25.10 -11.21
CA VAL A 164 0.39 -25.57 -10.52
C VAL A 164 0.47 -25.36 -9.00
N PRO A 165 1.48 -25.88 -8.27
CA PRO A 165 1.61 -25.62 -6.85
C PRO A 165 1.90 -24.14 -6.55
N LEU A 166 2.60 -23.41 -7.43
CA LEU A 166 2.80 -21.97 -7.27
C LEU A 166 1.46 -21.23 -7.24
N VAL A 167 0.55 -21.51 -8.20
CA VAL A 167 -0.77 -20.88 -8.25
C VAL A 167 -1.64 -21.31 -7.08
N ALA A 168 -1.58 -22.58 -6.65
CA ALA A 168 -2.29 -23.07 -5.47
C ALA A 168 -1.87 -22.32 -4.20
N VAL A 169 -0.57 -22.19 -3.95
CA VAL A 169 -0.04 -21.46 -2.78
C VAL A 169 -0.36 -19.97 -2.89
N TRP A 170 -0.20 -19.38 -4.08
CA TRP A 170 -0.51 -17.97 -4.33
C TRP A 170 -1.97 -17.63 -4.03
N ALA A 171 -2.92 -18.48 -4.41
CA ALA A 171 -4.35 -18.27 -4.14
C ALA A 171 -4.69 -18.14 -2.64
N ASN A 172 -3.86 -18.70 -1.76
CA ASN A 172 -4.02 -18.61 -0.31
C ASN A 172 -3.24 -17.43 0.30
N LEU A 173 -2.18 -16.97 -0.36
CA LEU A 173 -1.38 -15.81 0.06
C LEU A 173 -2.05 -14.48 -0.32
N HIS A 174 -2.65 -14.40 -1.51
CA HIS A 174 -3.31 -13.18 -1.99
C HIS A 174 -4.22 -13.46 -3.20
N ALA A 175 -5.42 -12.89 -3.20
CA ALA A 175 -6.38 -12.95 -4.32
C ALA A 175 -5.82 -12.49 -5.68
N GLY A 176 -4.74 -11.70 -5.69
CA GLY A 176 -4.01 -11.32 -6.90
C GLY A 176 -3.49 -12.50 -7.74
N ALA A 177 -3.55 -13.73 -7.22
CA ALA A 177 -3.33 -14.96 -7.99
C ALA A 177 -4.16 -15.06 -9.27
N ILE A 178 -5.30 -14.37 -9.34
CA ILE A 178 -6.14 -14.30 -10.55
C ILE A 178 -5.38 -13.78 -11.78
N ILE A 179 -4.32 -12.99 -11.59
CA ILE A 179 -3.44 -12.48 -12.66
C ILE A 179 -2.71 -13.62 -13.39
N ALA A 180 -2.52 -14.78 -12.75
CA ALA A 180 -1.95 -15.94 -13.42
C ALA A 180 -2.77 -16.37 -14.64
N LEU A 181 -4.09 -16.19 -14.64
CA LEU A 181 -4.97 -16.59 -15.74
C LEU A 181 -4.68 -15.89 -17.07
N PRO A 182 -4.73 -14.54 -17.17
CA PRO A 182 -4.43 -13.86 -18.42
C PRO A 182 -2.97 -14.09 -18.86
N VAL A 183 -2.02 -14.23 -17.93
CA VAL A 183 -0.61 -14.53 -18.26
C VAL A 183 -0.47 -15.93 -18.87
N LEU A 184 -1.10 -16.94 -18.27
CA LEU A 184 -1.11 -18.31 -18.79
C LEU A 184 -1.87 -18.39 -20.12
N ALA A 185 -2.95 -17.64 -20.28
CA ALA A 185 -3.67 -17.55 -21.55
C ALA A 185 -2.80 -16.93 -22.65
N ALA A 186 -2.11 -15.82 -22.35
CA ALA A 186 -1.15 -15.21 -23.28
C ALA A 186 0.00 -16.18 -23.63
N PHE A 187 0.40 -17.02 -22.69
CA PHE A 187 1.42 -18.06 -22.90
C PHE A 187 0.94 -19.21 -23.77
N LEU A 188 -0.30 -19.65 -23.60
CA LEU A 188 -0.91 -20.62 -24.50
C LEU A 188 -1.04 -20.05 -25.91
N VAL A 189 -1.63 -18.86 -26.06
CA VAL A 189 -1.86 -18.26 -27.39
C VAL A 189 -0.54 -17.95 -28.10
N GLY A 190 0.40 -17.30 -27.40
CA GLY A 190 1.72 -16.97 -27.94
C GLY A 190 2.56 -18.22 -28.23
N GLY A 191 2.50 -19.23 -27.34
CA GLY A 191 3.17 -20.51 -27.52
C GLY A 191 2.60 -21.31 -28.69
N TRP A 192 1.28 -21.32 -28.90
CA TRP A 192 0.66 -22.00 -30.04
C TRP A 192 0.98 -21.31 -31.38
N ALA A 193 1.04 -19.98 -31.40
CA ALA A 193 1.42 -19.21 -32.58
C ALA A 193 2.87 -19.49 -33.02
N GLU A 194 3.77 -19.71 -32.05
CA GLU A 194 5.18 -20.00 -32.28
C GLU A 194 5.45 -21.50 -32.52
N ASP A 195 4.78 -22.41 -31.77
CA ASP A 195 5.00 -23.87 -31.83
C ASP A 195 4.53 -24.50 -33.14
N ARG A 196 3.58 -23.88 -33.87
CA ARG A 196 3.20 -24.32 -35.23
C ARG A 196 4.36 -24.28 -36.23
N LEU A 197 5.46 -23.61 -35.88
CA LEU A 197 6.65 -23.48 -36.71
C LEU A 197 7.84 -24.34 -36.24
N SER A 198 7.88 -24.87 -35.00
CA SER A 198 9.14 -25.39 -34.45
C SER A 198 9.14 -26.48 -33.36
N HIS A 199 8.09 -26.70 -32.53
CA HIS A 199 8.26 -27.51 -31.28
C HIS A 199 7.28 -28.69 -31.07
N GLY A 200 6.41 -29.00 -32.04
CA GLY A 200 5.58 -30.20 -32.04
C GLY A 200 4.43 -30.21 -31.01
N THR A 201 3.50 -31.15 -31.18
CA THR A 201 2.19 -31.15 -30.46
C THR A 201 2.26 -31.48 -28.96
N LYS A 202 3.35 -32.13 -28.51
CA LYS A 202 3.50 -32.57 -27.10
C LYS A 202 3.74 -31.41 -26.13
N ALA A 203 4.50 -30.39 -26.54
CA ALA A 203 4.77 -29.22 -25.71
C ALA A 203 3.49 -28.38 -25.51
N GLY A 204 2.75 -28.11 -26.59
CA GLY A 204 1.45 -27.45 -26.54
C GLY A 204 0.43 -28.17 -25.64
N ARG A 205 0.37 -29.51 -25.68
CA ARG A 205 -0.48 -30.29 -24.77
C ARG A 205 -0.07 -30.14 -23.31
N ARG A 206 1.23 -30.22 -22.99
CA ARG A 206 1.72 -30.03 -21.61
C ARG A 206 1.33 -28.64 -21.09
N ARG A 207 1.56 -27.60 -21.89
CA ARG A 207 1.19 -26.22 -21.54
C ARG A 207 -0.32 -26.10 -21.27
N GLY A 208 -1.15 -26.65 -22.15
CA GLY A 208 -2.61 -26.69 -21.98
C GLY A 208 -3.05 -27.39 -20.69
N VAL A 209 -2.44 -28.54 -20.36
CA VAL A 209 -2.73 -29.26 -19.10
C VAL A 209 -2.30 -28.45 -17.89
N VAL A 210 -1.11 -27.87 -17.89
CA VAL A 210 -0.63 -27.03 -16.77
C VAL A 210 -1.55 -25.83 -16.57
N THR A 211 -1.97 -25.15 -17.64
CA THR A 211 -2.92 -24.05 -17.54
C THR A 211 -4.26 -24.49 -16.97
N ALA A 212 -4.83 -25.60 -17.46
CA ALA A 212 -6.09 -26.13 -16.95
C ALA A 212 -6.00 -26.49 -15.45
N LEU A 213 -4.93 -27.16 -15.04
CA LEU A 213 -4.70 -27.47 -13.63
C LEU A 213 -4.45 -26.21 -12.79
N SER A 214 -3.83 -25.17 -13.35
CA SER A 214 -3.62 -23.90 -12.64
C SER A 214 -4.94 -23.16 -12.41
N VAL A 215 -5.89 -23.23 -13.35
CA VAL A 215 -7.26 -22.72 -13.16
C VAL A 215 -7.93 -23.43 -11.98
N VAL A 216 -7.82 -24.75 -11.92
CA VAL A 216 -8.36 -25.54 -10.79
C VAL A 216 -7.61 -25.23 -9.49
N ALA A 217 -6.30 -25.02 -9.56
CA ALA A 217 -5.46 -24.70 -8.41
C ALA A 217 -5.85 -23.37 -7.73
N LEU A 218 -6.41 -22.40 -8.45
CA LEU A 218 -6.96 -21.18 -7.84
C LEU A 218 -8.10 -21.48 -6.86
N LEU A 219 -8.80 -22.61 -7.02
CA LEU A 219 -9.88 -23.04 -6.13
C LEU A 219 -9.36 -23.74 -4.88
N ALA A 220 -8.06 -23.99 -4.77
CA ALA A 220 -7.44 -24.67 -3.64
C ALA A 220 -7.30 -23.73 -2.43
N THR A 221 -8.44 -23.18 -1.97
CA THR A 221 -8.55 -22.32 -0.80
C THR A 221 -9.73 -22.81 0.07
N PRO A 222 -9.73 -22.54 1.38
CA PRO A 222 -10.84 -22.91 2.28
C PRO A 222 -12.17 -22.17 1.95
N TYR A 223 -12.13 -21.21 1.03
CA TYR A 223 -13.25 -20.38 0.61
C TYR A 223 -13.68 -20.62 -0.84
N GLY A 224 -13.01 -21.51 -1.57
CA GLY A 224 -13.29 -21.82 -2.96
C GLY A 224 -13.23 -20.58 -3.86
N LEU A 225 -14.35 -20.27 -4.55
CA LEU A 225 -14.47 -19.14 -5.48
C LEU A 225 -14.75 -17.79 -4.80
N GLN A 226 -15.20 -17.79 -3.54
CA GLN A 226 -15.72 -16.58 -2.90
C GLN A 226 -14.74 -15.40 -2.85
N PRO A 227 -13.44 -15.60 -2.54
CA PRO A 227 -12.47 -14.49 -2.54
C PRO A 227 -12.36 -13.78 -3.89
N PHE A 228 -12.53 -14.49 -5.00
CA PHE A 228 -12.47 -13.92 -6.35
C PHE A 228 -13.79 -13.30 -6.77
N LEU A 229 -14.93 -13.89 -6.37
CA LEU A 229 -16.25 -13.31 -6.60
C LEU A 229 -16.44 -12.01 -5.82
N ALA A 230 -15.89 -11.91 -4.61
CA ALA A 230 -15.90 -10.69 -3.81
C ALA A 230 -15.16 -9.50 -4.47
N LEU A 231 -14.26 -9.77 -5.44
CA LEU A 231 -13.61 -8.72 -6.24
C LEU A 231 -14.55 -8.12 -7.30
N LEU A 232 -15.63 -8.82 -7.70
CA LEU A 232 -16.53 -8.35 -8.76
C LEU A 232 -17.40 -7.15 -8.33
N PRO A 233 -18.02 -7.12 -7.14
CA PRO A 233 -18.71 -5.93 -6.64
C PRO A 233 -17.76 -4.74 -6.45
N ALA A 234 -16.53 -4.95 -5.97
CA ALA A 234 -15.52 -3.91 -5.86
C ALA A 234 -15.22 -3.28 -7.23
N ALA A 235 -15.06 -4.10 -8.27
CA ALA A 235 -14.90 -3.67 -9.67
C ALA A 235 -16.15 -2.97 -10.26
N ARG A 236 -17.34 -3.13 -9.66
CA ARG A 236 -18.57 -2.41 -10.04
C ARG A 236 -18.77 -1.11 -9.25
N LEU A 237 -18.36 -1.08 -7.99
CA LEU A 237 -18.32 0.12 -7.14
C LEU A 237 -17.27 1.13 -7.64
N GLU A 238 -16.20 0.66 -8.30
CA GLU A 238 -15.23 1.45 -9.08
C GLU A 238 -15.88 2.39 -10.12
N GLN A 239 -17.07 2.06 -10.64
CA GLN A 239 -17.76 2.89 -11.62
C GLN A 239 -18.71 3.94 -11.02
N THR A 240 -19.03 3.87 -9.73
CA THR A 240 -20.17 4.62 -9.17
C THR A 240 -19.89 5.44 -7.90
N ASN A 241 -18.87 5.13 -7.09
CA ASN A 241 -18.65 5.82 -5.81
C ASN A 241 -17.30 6.56 -5.70
N SER A 242 -17.35 7.89 -5.67
CA SER A 242 -16.23 8.80 -5.39
C SER A 242 -15.63 8.67 -3.99
N ALA A 243 -16.36 8.10 -3.04
CA ALA A 243 -15.92 7.97 -1.64
C ALA A 243 -14.76 6.97 -1.46
N LEU A 244 -14.74 5.85 -2.20
CA LEU A 244 -13.67 4.85 -2.15
C LEU A 244 -12.34 5.40 -2.70
N ALA A 245 -12.42 6.11 -3.84
CA ALA A 245 -11.28 6.79 -4.45
C ALA A 245 -10.76 7.96 -3.60
N PHE A 246 -11.61 8.53 -2.72
CA PHE A 246 -11.21 9.59 -1.78
C PHE A 246 -10.33 9.05 -0.65
N PHE A 247 -10.65 7.86 -0.11
CA PHE A 247 -9.89 7.29 1.01
C PHE A 247 -8.70 6.42 0.58
N ASN A 248 -8.65 5.93 -0.65
CA ASN A 248 -7.54 5.09 -1.11
C ASN A 248 -7.08 5.49 -2.53
N VAL A 249 -6.03 6.31 -2.57
CA VAL A 249 -5.40 6.84 -3.81
C VAL A 249 -4.93 5.72 -4.74
N ASP A 250 -4.62 4.54 -4.20
CA ASP A 250 -4.13 3.39 -4.97
C ASP A 250 -5.19 2.79 -5.91
N TRP A 251 -6.47 3.11 -5.69
CA TRP A 251 -7.61 2.70 -6.52
C TRP A 251 -7.99 3.73 -7.58
N GLN A 252 -7.24 4.82 -7.70
CA GLN A 252 -7.44 5.78 -8.76
C GLN A 252 -6.79 5.30 -10.07
N PRO A 253 -7.34 5.71 -11.24
CA PRO A 253 -6.65 5.57 -12.51
C PRO A 253 -5.25 6.19 -12.44
N MET A 254 -4.29 5.56 -13.10
CA MET A 254 -2.93 6.09 -13.17
C MET A 254 -2.93 7.45 -13.86
N SER A 255 -2.33 8.45 -13.21
CA SER A 255 -2.12 9.78 -13.75
C SER A 255 -0.63 10.14 -13.69
N TYR A 256 -0.20 11.08 -14.53
CA TYR A 256 1.17 11.55 -14.54
C TYR A 256 1.60 12.14 -13.18
N ALA A 257 0.67 12.79 -12.47
CA ALA A 257 0.93 13.34 -11.14
C ALA A 257 1.17 12.26 -10.07
N LEU A 258 0.53 11.09 -10.21
CA LEU A 258 0.68 9.98 -9.28
C LEU A 258 2.01 9.21 -9.49
N ASN A 259 2.40 8.95 -10.74
CA ASN A 259 3.66 8.27 -11.04
C ASN A 259 4.16 8.66 -12.45
N PRO A 260 4.99 9.71 -12.57
CA PRO A 260 5.54 10.13 -13.86
C PRO A 260 6.46 9.09 -14.49
N TRP A 261 7.13 8.27 -13.66
CA TRP A 261 8.07 7.24 -14.11
C TRP A 261 7.40 6.15 -14.95
N PHE A 262 6.14 5.80 -14.64
CA PHE A 262 5.36 4.90 -15.47
C PHE A 262 5.22 5.42 -16.90
N TYR A 263 4.93 6.71 -17.06
CA TYR A 263 4.77 7.35 -18.38
C TYR A 263 6.08 7.47 -19.14
N TYR A 264 7.22 7.60 -18.46
CA TYR A 264 8.54 7.56 -19.10
C TYR A 264 8.96 6.15 -19.49
N ALA A 265 8.60 5.15 -18.70
CA ALA A 265 8.94 3.75 -18.97
C ALA A 265 8.23 3.20 -20.22
N LEU A 266 7.01 3.66 -20.54
CA LEU A 266 6.25 3.23 -21.72
C LEU A 266 6.94 3.52 -23.08
N PRO A 267 7.31 4.77 -23.43
CA PRO A 267 8.00 5.06 -24.68
C PRO A 267 9.38 4.42 -24.73
N ILE A 268 10.08 4.30 -23.60
CA ILE A 268 11.36 3.57 -23.53
C ILE A 268 11.15 2.10 -23.88
N ALA A 269 10.15 1.45 -23.28
CA ALA A 269 9.80 0.07 -23.59
C ALA A 269 9.43 -0.10 -25.07
N ALA A 270 8.59 0.78 -25.61
CA ALA A 270 8.20 0.76 -27.02
C ALA A 270 9.40 0.94 -27.95
N LEU A 271 10.30 1.89 -27.65
CA LEU A 271 11.52 2.13 -28.42
C LEU A 271 12.45 0.91 -28.41
N LEU A 272 12.69 0.30 -27.26
CA LEU A 272 13.54 -0.89 -27.15
C LEU A 272 12.96 -2.08 -27.91
N LEU A 273 11.64 -2.26 -27.89
CA LEU A 273 10.97 -3.32 -28.65
C LEU A 273 11.02 -3.06 -30.17
N ALA A 274 10.85 -1.80 -30.60
CA ALA A 274 10.84 -1.42 -32.02
C ALA A 274 12.23 -1.41 -32.67
N THR A 275 13.26 -1.02 -31.92
CA THR A 275 14.65 -0.94 -32.41
C THR A 275 15.39 -2.28 -32.38
N SER A 276 14.78 -3.31 -31.80
CA SER A 276 15.36 -4.64 -31.78
C SER A 276 15.11 -5.37 -33.11
N TRP A 277 16.17 -5.70 -33.84
CA TRP A 277 16.13 -6.66 -34.96
C TRP A 277 15.55 -8.04 -34.58
N ARG A 278 15.50 -8.37 -33.28
CA ARG A 278 14.77 -9.54 -32.78
C ARG A 278 13.32 -9.15 -32.56
N ARG A 279 12.43 -9.67 -33.40
CA ARG A 279 10.99 -9.43 -33.23
C ARG A 279 10.57 -9.85 -31.82
N PRO A 280 9.88 -8.98 -31.07
CA PRO A 280 9.39 -9.34 -29.75
C PRO A 280 8.39 -10.50 -29.87
N ALA A 281 8.48 -11.45 -28.95
CA ALA A 281 7.54 -12.55 -28.92
C ALA A 281 6.13 -12.02 -28.61
N TRP A 282 5.09 -12.69 -29.13
CA TRP A 282 3.72 -12.28 -28.86
C TRP A 282 3.39 -12.29 -27.36
N ILE A 283 3.96 -13.25 -26.60
CA ILE A 283 3.83 -13.27 -25.14
C ILE A 283 4.37 -11.99 -24.51
N ASP A 284 5.53 -11.49 -24.96
CA ASP A 284 6.21 -10.36 -24.35
C ASP A 284 5.40 -9.08 -24.61
N LEU A 285 4.85 -8.94 -25.82
CA LEU A 285 3.94 -7.86 -26.17
C LEU A 285 2.65 -7.93 -25.35
N LEU A 286 1.98 -9.09 -25.31
CA LEU A 286 0.73 -9.27 -24.56
C LEU A 286 0.94 -9.01 -23.06
N LEU A 287 2.08 -9.44 -22.51
CA LEU A 287 2.45 -9.21 -21.11
C LEU A 287 2.64 -7.72 -20.82
N LEU A 288 3.48 -7.03 -21.61
CA LEU A 288 3.79 -5.62 -21.39
C LEU A 288 2.58 -4.72 -21.64
N VAL A 289 1.84 -4.96 -22.71
CA VAL A 289 0.60 -4.21 -23.01
C VAL A 289 -0.47 -4.51 -21.97
N GLY A 290 -0.68 -5.79 -21.61
CA GLY A 290 -1.68 -6.17 -20.63
C GLY A 290 -1.41 -5.57 -19.25
N THR A 291 -0.17 -5.65 -18.76
CA THR A 291 0.22 -5.04 -17.49
C THR A 291 0.22 -3.52 -17.52
N ALA A 292 0.56 -2.90 -18.66
CA ALA A 292 0.41 -1.46 -18.84
C ALA A 292 -1.05 -1.02 -18.78
N VAL A 293 -1.97 -1.75 -19.44
CA VAL A 293 -3.42 -1.49 -19.36
C VAL A 293 -3.93 -1.64 -17.92
N MET A 294 -3.49 -2.68 -17.20
CA MET A 294 -3.82 -2.84 -15.78
C MET A 294 -3.34 -1.66 -14.94
N ALA A 295 -2.11 -1.21 -15.17
CA ALA A 295 -1.54 -0.04 -14.50
C ALA A 295 -2.33 1.23 -14.82
N PHE A 296 -2.69 1.47 -16.08
CA PHE A 296 -3.54 2.62 -16.46
C PHE A 296 -4.89 2.62 -15.73
N ARG A 297 -5.49 1.44 -15.54
CA ARG A 297 -6.78 1.29 -14.87
C ARG A 297 -6.68 1.58 -13.38
N LEU A 298 -5.64 1.08 -12.70
CA LEU A 298 -5.43 1.26 -11.27
C LEU A 298 -3.93 1.41 -10.99
N ALA A 299 -3.54 2.52 -10.34
CA ALA A 299 -2.14 2.82 -10.06
C ALA A 299 -1.41 1.69 -9.32
N ARG A 300 -2.12 0.96 -8.43
CA ARG A 300 -1.60 -0.23 -7.72
C ARG A 300 -1.11 -1.38 -8.58
N HIS A 301 -1.47 -1.41 -9.86
CA HIS A 301 -1.00 -2.44 -10.79
C HIS A 301 0.30 -2.06 -11.53
N ALA A 302 0.82 -0.83 -11.38
CA ALA A 302 2.06 -0.40 -12.00
C ALA A 302 3.27 -1.33 -11.72
N PRO A 303 3.45 -1.91 -10.52
CA PRO A 303 4.55 -2.85 -10.27
C PRO A 303 4.56 -4.08 -11.17
N PHE A 304 3.40 -4.58 -11.61
CA PHE A 304 3.35 -5.72 -12.56
C PHE A 304 3.97 -5.34 -13.91
N PHE A 305 3.74 -4.11 -14.37
CA PHE A 305 4.37 -3.59 -15.58
C PHE A 305 5.88 -3.44 -15.40
N PHE A 306 6.33 -2.84 -14.30
CA PHE A 306 7.77 -2.67 -14.04
C PHE A 306 8.50 -4.01 -13.91
N ILE A 307 7.91 -5.00 -13.24
CA ILE A 307 8.45 -6.36 -13.14
C ILE A 307 8.52 -7.02 -14.52
N GLY A 308 7.43 -6.97 -15.30
CA GLY A 308 7.40 -7.50 -16.67
C GLY A 308 8.47 -6.85 -17.56
N ALA A 309 8.56 -5.52 -17.52
CA ALA A 309 9.56 -4.74 -18.25
C ALA A 309 10.99 -5.09 -17.82
N ALA A 310 11.24 -5.25 -16.51
CA ALA A 310 12.55 -5.60 -15.97
C ALA A 310 13.01 -7.00 -16.39
N VAL A 311 12.10 -7.92 -16.69
CA VAL A 311 12.40 -9.26 -17.21
C VAL A 311 12.56 -9.26 -18.74
N VAL A 312 11.70 -8.55 -19.47
CA VAL A 312 11.60 -8.62 -20.94
C VAL A 312 12.61 -7.72 -21.64
N LEU A 313 12.69 -6.44 -21.24
CA LEU A 313 13.44 -5.41 -21.97
C LEU A 313 14.97 -5.67 -22.04
N PRO A 314 15.63 -6.28 -21.04
CA PRO A 314 17.07 -6.52 -21.11
C PRO A 314 17.54 -7.29 -22.35
N ARG A 315 16.76 -8.28 -22.80
CA ARG A 315 17.07 -9.04 -24.02
C ARG A 315 17.12 -8.16 -25.28
N HIS A 316 16.26 -7.15 -25.34
CA HIS A 316 16.19 -6.21 -26.46
C HIS A 316 17.26 -5.11 -26.33
N ALA A 317 17.57 -4.66 -25.13
CA ALA A 317 18.67 -3.72 -24.90
C ALA A 317 20.05 -4.34 -25.18
N GLN A 318 20.24 -5.64 -24.93
CA GLN A 318 21.48 -6.37 -25.26
C GLN A 318 21.82 -6.32 -26.76
N VAL A 319 20.80 -6.23 -27.63
CA VAL A 319 21.01 -6.02 -29.07
C VAL A 319 21.69 -4.69 -29.32
N LEU A 320 21.14 -3.62 -28.75
CA LEU A 320 21.66 -2.26 -28.93
C LEU A 320 23.08 -2.17 -28.39
N GLN A 321 23.35 -2.78 -27.24
CA GLN A 321 24.69 -2.91 -26.71
C GLN A 321 25.65 -3.57 -27.71
N GLY A 322 25.28 -4.69 -28.32
CA GLY A 322 26.12 -5.38 -29.30
C GLY A 322 26.45 -4.49 -30.50
N LEU A 323 25.47 -3.75 -31.03
CA LEU A 323 25.67 -2.81 -32.13
C LEU A 323 26.61 -1.66 -31.73
N ILE A 324 26.35 -1.02 -30.58
CA ILE A 324 27.13 0.10 -30.03
C ILE A 324 28.58 -0.32 -29.75
N THR A 325 28.79 -1.46 -29.08
CA THR A 325 30.13 -1.89 -28.67
C THR A 325 30.97 -2.44 -29.82
N SER A 326 30.33 -2.90 -30.90
CA SER A 326 30.99 -3.35 -32.13
C SER A 326 31.60 -2.19 -32.94
N ALA A 327 31.02 -1.00 -32.85
CA ALA A 327 31.49 0.21 -33.53
C ALA A 327 32.74 0.87 -32.90
N GLY A 328 33.32 0.31 -31.83
CA GLY A 328 34.62 0.72 -31.27
C GLY A 328 34.64 2.07 -30.53
N TRP A 329 34.40 3.18 -31.22
CA TRP A 329 34.37 4.54 -30.66
C TRP A 329 33.17 4.79 -29.72
N LEU A 330 32.11 3.98 -29.87
CA LEU A 330 30.92 4.01 -29.03
C LEU A 330 31.03 3.12 -27.77
N ARG A 331 32.17 2.49 -27.48
CA ARG A 331 32.35 1.74 -26.22
C ARG A 331 32.28 2.64 -24.98
N LEU A 332 32.73 3.89 -25.12
CA LEU A 332 32.62 4.91 -24.08
C LEU A 332 31.16 5.30 -23.81
N THR A 333 30.29 5.25 -24.83
CA THR A 333 28.85 5.55 -24.67
C THR A 333 28.11 4.44 -23.93
N TRP A 334 28.50 3.17 -24.10
CA TRP A 334 27.96 2.07 -23.28
C TRP A 334 28.43 2.13 -21.83
N GLY A 335 29.71 2.44 -21.59
CA GLY A 335 30.21 2.72 -20.24
C GLY A 335 29.49 3.89 -19.57
N GLY A 336 29.21 4.95 -20.34
CA GLY A 336 28.36 6.07 -19.93
C GLY A 336 26.93 5.63 -19.59
N ALA A 337 26.30 4.80 -20.43
CA ALA A 337 24.96 4.28 -20.15
C ALA A 337 24.92 3.45 -18.85
N MET A 338 25.90 2.57 -18.62
CA MET A 338 26.03 1.83 -17.36
C MET A 338 26.15 2.77 -16.15
N LEU A 339 26.99 3.81 -16.27
CA LEU A 339 27.15 4.80 -15.22
C LEU A 339 25.84 5.55 -14.98
N THR A 340 25.09 5.90 -16.03
CA THR A 340 23.74 6.49 -15.91
C THR A 340 22.78 5.56 -15.17
N GLY A 341 22.78 4.26 -15.48
CA GLY A 341 21.98 3.26 -14.77
C GLY A 341 22.32 3.15 -13.29
N LEU A 342 23.61 3.16 -12.97
CA LEU A 342 24.11 3.18 -11.60
C LEU A 342 23.69 4.47 -10.86
N ILE A 343 23.94 5.63 -11.47
CA ILE A 343 23.57 6.93 -10.90
C ILE A 343 22.06 7.00 -10.67
N LEU A 344 21.24 6.61 -11.64
CA LEU A 344 19.79 6.57 -11.49
C LEU A 344 19.36 5.64 -10.35
N SER A 345 19.96 4.46 -10.25
CA SER A 345 19.69 3.52 -9.15
C SER A 345 20.08 4.12 -7.80
N LEU A 346 21.22 4.80 -7.71
CA LEU A 346 21.68 5.45 -6.48
C LEU A 346 20.83 6.66 -6.10
N LEU A 347 20.38 7.45 -7.07
CA LEU A 347 19.47 8.59 -6.86
C LEU A 347 18.12 8.10 -6.35
N LEU A 348 17.53 7.09 -7.01
CA LEU A 348 16.28 6.47 -6.57
C LEU A 348 16.44 5.83 -5.19
N ALA A 349 17.52 5.07 -4.94
CA ALA A 349 17.80 4.49 -3.64
C ALA A 349 17.99 5.56 -2.55
N GLY A 350 18.66 6.67 -2.87
CA GLY A 350 18.83 7.80 -1.98
C GLY A 350 17.52 8.47 -1.63
N GLU A 351 16.67 8.74 -2.62
CA GLU A 351 15.32 9.30 -2.42
C GLU A 351 14.44 8.38 -1.56
N ILE A 352 14.45 7.07 -1.83
CA ILE A 352 13.71 6.08 -1.05
C ILE A 352 14.25 6.03 0.39
N GLY A 353 15.57 5.99 0.54
CA GLY A 353 16.25 5.92 1.83
C GLY A 353 16.03 7.15 2.70
N THR A 354 15.99 8.36 2.12
CA THR A 354 15.68 9.59 2.86
C THR A 354 14.20 9.65 3.25
N ALA A 355 13.29 9.20 2.38
CA ALA A 355 11.84 9.26 2.65
C ALA A 355 11.34 8.16 3.60
N ARG A 356 12.00 6.99 3.63
CA ARG A 356 11.52 5.80 4.34
C ARG A 356 12.51 5.18 5.31
N GLY A 357 13.78 5.56 5.26
CA GLY A 357 14.87 4.96 6.03
C GLY A 357 15.55 3.78 5.31
N PHE A 358 16.62 3.28 5.93
CA PHE A 358 17.37 2.09 5.49
C PHE A 358 17.64 1.21 6.71
N PHE A 359 17.13 -0.03 6.71
CA PHE A 359 17.11 -0.92 7.88
C PHE A 359 16.56 -0.24 9.16
N GLN A 360 15.34 0.27 9.06
CA GLN A 360 14.62 0.84 10.19
C GLN A 360 13.37 -0.02 10.49
N PRO A 361 13.53 -1.23 11.04
CA PRO A 361 12.40 -2.11 11.30
C PRO A 361 11.62 -1.64 12.53
N GLY A 362 10.33 -1.97 12.60
CA GLY A 362 9.50 -1.73 13.79
C GLY A 362 8.19 -1.01 13.48
N LEU A 363 7.58 -0.45 14.51
CA LEU A 363 6.40 0.40 14.42
C LEU A 363 6.83 1.84 14.73
N ILE A 364 6.13 2.84 14.18
CA ILE A 364 6.18 4.22 14.67
C ILE A 364 4.96 4.39 15.58
N PRO A 365 5.10 4.28 16.92
CA PRO A 365 3.95 4.31 17.83
C PRO A 365 3.13 5.59 17.69
N GLU A 366 3.78 6.70 17.34
CA GLU A 366 3.16 8.02 17.15
C GLU A 366 2.26 8.09 15.91
N ARG A 367 2.09 7.01 15.14
CA ARG A 367 1.11 6.94 14.04
C ARG A 367 -0.17 6.19 14.41
N TYR A 368 -0.20 5.54 15.56
CA TYR A 368 -1.26 4.62 15.94
C TYR A 368 -1.73 4.89 17.37
N PRO A 369 -3.01 4.61 17.70
CA PRO A 369 -3.59 4.95 19.00
C PRO A 369 -3.19 3.94 20.10
N VAL A 370 -1.89 3.63 20.22
CA VAL A 370 -1.35 2.66 21.18
C VAL A 370 -1.69 3.07 22.62
N ARG A 371 -1.51 4.36 22.95
CA ARG A 371 -1.79 4.88 24.28
C ARG A 371 -3.28 4.98 24.56
N ALA A 372 -4.07 5.42 23.59
CA ALA A 372 -5.53 5.46 23.73
C ALA A 372 -6.14 4.06 23.92
N ALA A 373 -5.67 3.05 23.18
CA ALA A 373 -6.11 1.66 23.38
C ALA A 373 -5.70 1.13 24.76
N ALA A 374 -4.48 1.43 25.22
CA ALA A 374 -4.06 1.08 26.57
C ALA A 374 -4.94 1.73 27.63
N PHE A 375 -5.29 3.00 27.47
CA PHE A 375 -6.19 3.75 28.35
C PHE A 375 -7.60 3.15 28.38
N ILE A 376 -8.21 2.88 27.21
CA ILE A 376 -9.53 2.24 27.10
C ILE A 376 -9.59 0.95 27.92
N ARG A 377 -8.56 0.11 27.79
CA ARG A 377 -8.46 -1.18 28.48
C ARG A 377 -8.20 -1.02 29.99
N GLN A 378 -7.33 -0.09 30.38
CA GLN A 378 -6.98 0.13 31.79
C GLN A 378 -8.15 0.69 32.60
N GLU A 379 -8.90 1.62 32.03
CA GLU A 379 -10.06 2.24 32.68
C GLU A 379 -11.35 1.41 32.53
N GLY A 380 -11.34 0.37 31.68
CA GLY A 380 -12.52 -0.48 31.47
C GLY A 380 -13.70 0.29 30.90
N LEU A 381 -13.46 1.14 29.90
CA LEU A 381 -14.50 1.99 29.29
C LEU A 381 -15.63 1.15 28.67
N PRO A 382 -16.83 1.71 28.46
CA PRO A 382 -17.96 0.99 27.87
C PRO A 382 -17.62 0.26 26.55
N ARG A 383 -18.09 -0.99 26.41
CA ARG A 383 -17.64 -1.93 25.37
C ARG A 383 -18.06 -1.55 23.95
N ASN A 384 -19.25 -0.98 23.78
CA ASN A 384 -19.73 -0.57 22.46
C ASN A 384 -18.99 0.70 22.05
N LEU A 385 -17.99 0.50 21.20
CA LEU A 385 -17.05 1.51 20.77
C LEU A 385 -17.25 1.85 19.29
N TYR A 386 -17.19 3.14 18.98
CA TYR A 386 -17.01 3.63 17.62
C TYR A 386 -15.55 3.98 17.35
N ASN A 387 -15.04 3.58 16.19
CA ASN A 387 -13.70 3.92 15.72
C ASN A 387 -13.76 4.59 14.34
N THR A 388 -12.79 5.43 13.98
CA THR A 388 -12.61 5.89 12.59
C THR A 388 -12.15 4.75 11.67
N TYR A 389 -12.36 4.92 10.37
CA TYR A 389 -12.15 3.90 9.33
C TYR A 389 -10.80 3.17 9.40
N THR A 390 -9.70 3.92 9.53
CA THR A 390 -8.32 3.41 9.56
C THR A 390 -7.99 2.68 10.87
N LEU A 391 -8.69 3.00 11.97
CA LEU A 391 -8.42 2.43 13.28
C LEU A 391 -9.09 1.08 13.53
N GLY A 392 -10.03 0.65 12.69
CA GLY A 392 -10.83 -0.55 12.93
C GLY A 392 -9.99 -1.82 13.08
N GLY A 393 -9.00 -2.01 12.21
CA GLY A 393 -8.07 -3.12 12.34
C GLY A 393 -7.22 -3.06 13.61
N PHE A 394 -6.84 -1.84 14.05
CA PHE A 394 -6.08 -1.65 15.28
C PHE A 394 -6.91 -1.99 16.52
N VAL A 395 -8.19 -1.59 16.55
CA VAL A 395 -9.14 -1.97 17.61
C VAL A 395 -9.27 -3.50 17.66
N ALA A 396 -9.47 -4.16 16.51
CA ALA A 396 -9.53 -5.61 16.44
C ALA A 396 -8.25 -6.27 16.99
N TRP A 397 -7.07 -5.70 16.72
CA TRP A 397 -5.80 -6.23 17.18
C TRP A 397 -5.52 -6.05 18.67
N GLN A 398 -5.83 -4.87 19.22
CA GLN A 398 -5.44 -4.49 20.57
C GLN A 398 -6.52 -4.69 21.63
N LEU A 399 -7.80 -4.66 21.23
CA LEU A 399 -8.93 -4.60 22.16
C LEU A 399 -9.90 -5.79 22.05
N TYR A 400 -9.80 -6.62 21.00
CA TYR A 400 -10.56 -7.88 20.92
C TYR A 400 -10.06 -8.89 21.98
N PRO A 401 -10.93 -9.66 22.65
CA PRO A 401 -12.38 -9.81 22.41
C PRO A 401 -13.28 -8.85 23.18
N ASP A 402 -12.73 -8.03 24.07
CA ASP A 402 -13.54 -7.22 24.99
C ASP A 402 -14.25 -6.05 24.29
N TYR A 403 -13.65 -5.53 23.22
CA TYR A 403 -14.21 -4.49 22.36
C TYR A 403 -14.23 -4.96 20.91
N LEU A 404 -15.35 -4.71 20.23
CA LEU A 404 -15.49 -4.92 18.80
C LEU A 404 -15.32 -3.60 18.07
N ALA A 405 -14.66 -3.63 16.91
CA ALA A 405 -14.58 -2.46 16.05
C ALA A 405 -15.98 -2.13 15.49
N PHE A 406 -16.30 -0.86 15.31
CA PHE A 406 -17.54 -0.48 14.64
C PHE A 406 -17.52 -0.89 13.17
N PHE A 407 -16.40 -0.59 12.49
CA PHE A 407 -16.13 -0.98 11.11
C PHE A 407 -14.62 -0.87 10.84
N ASP A 408 -14.16 -1.45 9.73
CA ASP A 408 -12.77 -1.35 9.30
C ASP A 408 -12.63 -1.29 7.76
N SER A 409 -11.38 -1.37 7.29
CA SER A 409 -11.01 -1.24 5.88
C SER A 409 -11.41 -2.41 4.98
N ARG A 410 -11.90 -3.53 5.51
CA ARG A 410 -12.36 -4.68 4.72
C ARG A 410 -13.72 -4.44 4.07
N GLN A 411 -14.55 -3.62 4.71
CA GLN A 411 -15.89 -3.24 4.21
C GLN A 411 -16.83 -4.44 4.00
N ASP A 412 -16.66 -5.50 4.80
CA ASP A 412 -17.47 -6.73 4.70
C ASP A 412 -18.98 -6.46 4.87
N SER A 413 -19.35 -5.40 5.62
CA SER A 413 -20.71 -4.88 5.73
C SER A 413 -20.86 -3.50 5.06
N PRO A 414 -21.56 -3.40 3.92
CA PRO A 414 -21.86 -2.12 3.27
C PRO A 414 -22.64 -1.17 4.17
N GLU A 415 -23.55 -1.69 5.00
CA GLU A 415 -24.34 -0.90 5.95
C GLU A 415 -23.44 -0.24 6.99
N MET A 416 -22.60 -1.02 7.67
CA MET A 416 -21.69 -0.49 8.68
C MET A 416 -20.66 0.47 8.09
N PHE A 417 -20.20 0.19 6.86
CA PHE A 417 -19.32 1.10 6.15
C PHE A 417 -19.96 2.47 5.92
N VAL A 418 -21.20 2.51 5.42
CA VAL A 418 -21.94 3.77 5.22
C VAL A 418 -22.22 4.47 6.56
N ASN A 419 -22.67 3.73 7.56
CA ASN A 419 -22.95 4.28 8.90
C ASN A 419 -21.68 4.88 9.53
N GLY A 420 -20.54 4.18 9.42
CA GLY A 420 -19.26 4.68 9.93
C GLY A 420 -18.80 5.96 9.24
N LEU A 421 -18.95 6.04 7.92
CA LEU A 421 -18.64 7.27 7.18
C LEU A 421 -19.59 8.43 7.54
N MET A 422 -20.89 8.16 7.73
CA MET A 422 -21.85 9.18 8.19
C MET A 422 -21.49 9.72 9.58
N VAL A 423 -21.05 8.86 10.50
CA VAL A 423 -20.59 9.28 11.83
C VAL A 423 -19.32 10.13 11.70
N SER A 424 -18.28 9.66 11.01
CA SER A 424 -17.01 10.39 10.85
C SER A 424 -17.16 11.78 10.19
N SER A 425 -18.12 11.92 9.27
CA SER A 425 -18.43 13.17 8.58
C SER A 425 -19.30 14.13 9.40
N GLY A 426 -19.69 13.77 10.62
CA GLY A 426 -20.57 14.57 11.46
C GLY A 426 -21.93 14.83 10.78
N ASN A 427 -22.41 13.87 9.99
CA ASN A 427 -23.70 13.94 9.30
C ASN A 427 -24.83 14.15 10.32
N TYR A 428 -25.94 14.79 9.96
CA TYR A 428 -27.06 15.04 10.89
C TYR A 428 -27.61 13.79 11.61
N LYS A 429 -27.37 12.58 11.07
CA LYS A 429 -27.75 11.29 11.69
C LYS A 429 -26.69 10.69 12.63
N TRP A 430 -25.53 11.31 12.81
CA TRP A 430 -24.40 10.69 13.51
C TRP A 430 -24.78 10.17 14.92
N GLU A 431 -25.48 10.97 15.73
CA GLU A 431 -25.91 10.56 17.08
C GLU A 431 -26.91 9.40 17.03
N ALA A 432 -27.90 9.47 16.13
CA ALA A 432 -28.91 8.42 15.97
C ALA A 432 -28.29 7.07 15.56
N ILE A 433 -27.24 7.10 14.74
CA ILE A 433 -26.46 5.91 14.39
C ILE A 433 -25.74 5.38 15.63
N LEU A 434 -25.04 6.23 16.38
CA LEU A 434 -24.38 5.80 17.62
C LEU A 434 -25.37 5.23 18.64
N ASP A 435 -26.57 5.79 18.73
CA ASP A 435 -27.67 5.29 19.57
C ASP A 435 -28.16 3.92 19.16
N GLN A 436 -28.34 3.68 17.86
CA GLN A 436 -28.77 2.38 17.31
C GLN A 436 -27.85 1.24 17.77
N TYR A 437 -26.55 1.49 17.83
CA TYR A 437 -25.55 0.50 18.26
C TYR A 437 -25.15 0.66 19.74
N GLN A 438 -25.86 1.51 20.49
CA GLN A 438 -25.61 1.79 21.91
C GLN A 438 -24.15 2.16 22.19
N VAL A 439 -23.52 2.90 21.29
CA VAL A 439 -22.12 3.32 21.42
C VAL A 439 -22.01 4.27 22.60
N ALA A 440 -21.04 4.01 23.47
CA ALA A 440 -20.74 4.88 24.61
C ALA A 440 -19.25 5.22 24.77
N THR A 441 -18.41 4.73 23.85
CA THR A 441 -17.00 5.11 23.71
C THR A 441 -16.69 5.41 22.25
N ILE A 442 -15.96 6.49 21.98
CA ILE A 442 -15.50 6.86 20.65
C ILE A 442 -13.98 6.96 20.70
N LEU A 443 -13.30 6.20 19.85
CA LEU A 443 -11.89 6.33 19.55
C LEU A 443 -11.73 6.93 18.15
N THR A 444 -11.28 8.17 18.05
CA THR A 444 -11.10 8.85 16.75
C THR A 444 -9.68 9.32 16.59
N GLU A 445 -9.16 9.25 15.38
CA GLU A 445 -8.00 10.06 15.03
C GLU A 445 -8.38 11.55 15.09
N ILE A 446 -7.39 12.38 15.40
CA ILE A 446 -7.53 13.83 15.40
C ILE A 446 -7.52 14.35 13.96
N CYS A 447 -6.46 14.01 13.22
CA CYS A 447 -6.24 14.35 11.83
C CYS A 447 -5.99 13.08 11.04
N ASN A 448 -6.51 12.98 9.81
CA ASN A 448 -6.11 11.89 8.95
C ASN A 448 -4.62 12.03 8.59
N VAL A 449 -3.87 10.93 8.64
CA VAL A 449 -2.40 10.96 8.42
C VAL A 449 -2.05 11.30 6.97
N VAL A 450 -2.99 11.09 6.03
CA VAL A 450 -2.77 11.28 4.59
C VAL A 450 -2.85 12.74 4.16
N GLN A 451 -3.90 13.47 4.58
CA GLN A 451 -4.17 14.84 4.14
C GLN A 451 -4.06 15.88 5.26
N GLY A 452 -4.03 15.43 6.53
CA GLY A 452 -4.08 16.32 7.69
C GLY A 452 -5.48 16.84 8.02
N TYR A 453 -6.50 16.29 7.39
CA TYR A 453 -7.89 16.72 7.55
C TYR A 453 -8.42 16.31 8.92
N ARG A 454 -8.97 17.26 9.68
CA ARG A 454 -9.67 17.00 10.95
C ARG A 454 -11.07 16.46 10.66
N TYR A 455 -11.42 15.33 11.25
CA TYR A 455 -12.76 14.74 11.10
C TYR A 455 -13.83 15.69 11.66
N PRO A 456 -14.91 16.02 10.92
CA PRO A 456 -15.99 16.88 11.40
C PRO A 456 -16.69 16.33 12.66
N LEU A 457 -16.63 15.03 12.87
CA LEU A 457 -17.07 14.40 14.11
C LEU A 457 -16.41 15.04 15.35
N VAL A 458 -15.13 15.41 15.28
CA VAL A 458 -14.41 16.04 16.41
C VAL A 458 -15.07 17.36 16.78
N ASP A 459 -15.43 18.19 15.79
CA ASP A 459 -16.10 19.48 16.03
C ASP A 459 -17.50 19.29 16.62
N ARG A 460 -18.24 18.26 16.17
CA ARG A 460 -19.53 17.89 16.75
C ARG A 460 -19.40 17.44 18.21
N LEU A 461 -18.39 16.64 18.52
CA LEU A 461 -18.14 16.13 19.86
C LEU A 461 -17.70 17.24 20.83
N GLN A 462 -16.87 18.17 20.39
CA GLN A 462 -16.48 19.33 21.20
C GLN A 462 -17.68 20.23 21.55
N GLY A 463 -18.67 20.33 20.66
CA GLY A 463 -19.91 21.08 20.90
C GLY A 463 -21.01 20.31 21.64
N SER A 464 -20.80 19.03 21.97
CA SER A 464 -21.84 18.18 22.57
C SER A 464 -21.82 18.26 24.10
N SER A 465 -23.00 18.30 24.72
CA SER A 465 -23.15 18.16 26.17
C SER A 465 -23.18 16.70 26.64
N GLU A 466 -23.48 15.77 25.72
CA GLU A 466 -23.65 14.34 25.98
C GLU A 466 -22.32 13.57 25.90
N TRP A 467 -21.33 14.08 25.18
CA TRP A 467 -20.02 13.46 24.99
C TRP A 467 -18.92 14.25 25.68
N VAL A 468 -17.96 13.55 26.27
CA VAL A 468 -16.86 14.16 27.04
C VAL A 468 -15.54 13.56 26.60
N ALA A 469 -14.58 14.40 26.26
CA ALA A 469 -13.20 13.98 25.97
C ALA A 469 -12.51 13.59 27.29
N VAL A 470 -11.96 12.38 27.33
CA VAL A 470 -11.32 11.82 28.54
C VAL A 470 -9.88 11.37 28.32
N PHE A 471 -9.44 11.35 27.06
CA PHE A 471 -8.06 11.08 26.70
C PHE A 471 -7.69 11.79 25.40
N ALA A 472 -6.47 12.29 25.34
CA ALA A 472 -5.88 12.89 24.15
C ALA A 472 -4.38 12.57 24.10
N ASP A 473 -3.91 12.16 22.94
CA ASP A 473 -2.48 12.11 22.62
C ASP A 473 -2.20 12.82 21.29
N ASP A 474 -1.04 12.57 20.69
CA ASP A 474 -0.61 13.25 19.47
C ASP A 474 -1.33 12.74 18.21
N THR A 475 -2.14 11.69 18.34
CA THR A 475 -2.80 10.99 17.22
C THR A 475 -4.31 10.89 17.38
N SER A 476 -4.79 10.76 18.62
CA SER A 476 -6.10 10.23 18.91
C SER A 476 -6.78 10.94 20.08
N LEU A 477 -8.10 10.94 20.02
CA LEU A 477 -8.99 11.37 21.08
C LEU A 477 -9.91 10.21 21.48
N VAL A 478 -10.14 10.09 22.78
CA VAL A 478 -11.18 9.20 23.33
C VAL A 478 -12.28 10.04 23.95
N TYR A 479 -13.50 9.81 23.49
CA TYR A 479 -14.70 10.38 24.09
C TYR A 479 -15.53 9.27 24.73
N VAL A 480 -16.21 9.61 25.82
CA VAL A 480 -17.21 8.75 26.45
C VAL A 480 -18.52 9.49 26.57
N ARG A 481 -19.61 8.73 26.59
CA ARG A 481 -20.93 9.29 26.85
C ARG A 481 -21.05 9.64 28.33
N ARG A 482 -21.41 10.88 28.66
CA ARG A 482 -21.44 11.40 30.04
C ARG A 482 -22.24 10.50 30.99
N LYS A 483 -23.37 9.97 30.53
CA LYS A 483 -24.29 9.12 31.32
C LYS A 483 -23.82 7.67 31.47
N ALA A 484 -22.78 7.24 30.74
CA ALA A 484 -22.33 5.86 30.74
C ALA A 484 -21.37 5.52 31.88
N LEU A 485 -20.82 6.53 32.58
CA LEU A 485 -19.87 6.36 33.67
C LEU A 485 -20.27 7.24 34.88
N PRO A 486 -19.82 6.90 36.10
CA PRO A 486 -20.10 7.69 37.29
C PRO A 486 -19.62 9.14 37.15
N GLU A 487 -20.39 10.10 37.65
CA GLU A 487 -20.07 11.52 37.54
C GLU A 487 -18.71 11.89 38.16
N ALA A 488 -18.35 11.24 39.28
CA ALA A 488 -17.04 11.42 39.90
C ALA A 488 -15.88 10.99 38.97
N TRP A 489 -16.06 9.91 38.21
CA TRP A 489 -15.06 9.45 37.25
C TRP A 489 -14.97 10.41 36.07
N ILE A 490 -16.11 10.86 35.53
CA ILE A 490 -16.16 11.85 34.44
C ILE A 490 -15.42 13.13 34.87
N ASN A 491 -15.72 13.68 36.04
CA ASN A 491 -15.09 14.91 36.53
C ASN A 491 -13.58 14.75 36.74
N ALA A 492 -13.11 13.57 37.11
CA ALA A 492 -11.68 13.30 37.29
C ALA A 492 -10.89 13.15 35.97
N HIS A 493 -11.55 12.74 34.88
CA HIS A 493 -10.89 12.44 33.60
C HIS A 493 -11.21 13.42 32.47
N THR A 494 -12.18 14.33 32.68
CA THR A 494 -12.57 15.30 31.66
C THR A 494 -11.40 16.20 31.29
N LEU A 495 -11.06 16.22 30.00
CA LEU A 495 -10.07 17.14 29.46
C LEU A 495 -10.64 18.55 29.33
N THR A 496 -9.80 19.54 29.61
CA THR A 496 -10.08 20.93 29.31
C THR A 496 -9.99 21.20 27.80
N GLN A 497 -10.68 22.23 27.32
CA GLN A 497 -10.59 22.63 25.92
C GLN A 497 -9.13 22.95 25.51
N THR A 498 -8.34 23.52 26.42
CA THR A 498 -6.93 23.83 26.18
C THR A 498 -6.09 22.58 25.93
N GLU A 499 -6.34 21.49 26.67
CA GLU A 499 -5.64 20.22 26.47
C GLU A 499 -6.01 19.58 25.12
N ILE A 500 -7.29 19.63 24.75
CA ILE A 500 -7.78 19.11 23.46
C ILE A 500 -7.18 19.93 22.31
N ASP A 501 -7.22 21.26 22.37
CA ASP A 501 -6.64 22.14 21.36
C ASP A 501 -5.13 21.94 21.22
N ALA A 502 -4.42 21.72 22.33
CA ALA A 502 -2.99 21.41 22.31
C ALA A 502 -2.71 20.05 21.63
N ALA A 503 -3.54 19.04 21.86
CA ALA A 503 -3.44 17.75 21.15
C ALA A 503 -3.70 17.91 19.64
N ILE A 504 -4.73 18.69 19.27
CA ILE A 504 -5.05 19.01 17.87
C ILE A 504 -3.87 19.70 17.18
N LEU A 505 -3.24 20.68 17.85
CA LEU A 505 -2.08 21.37 17.31
C LEU A 505 -0.89 20.43 17.10
N ARG A 506 -0.59 19.54 18.07
CA ARG A 506 0.50 18.56 17.95
C ARG A 506 0.26 17.56 16.82
N ALA A 507 -0.98 17.09 16.66
CA ALA A 507 -1.37 16.20 15.56
C ALA A 507 -1.19 16.90 14.19
N ALA A 508 -1.63 18.15 14.06
CA ALA A 508 -1.45 18.93 12.84
C ALA A 508 0.03 19.17 12.51
N ASP A 509 0.85 19.51 13.51
CA ASP A 509 2.31 19.67 13.34
C ASP A 509 2.99 18.35 12.93
N MET A 510 2.52 17.21 13.45
CA MET A 510 2.99 15.89 13.01
C MET A 510 2.65 15.63 11.54
N CYS A 511 1.38 15.83 11.14
CA CYS A 511 0.97 15.68 9.74
C CYS A 511 1.79 16.56 8.79
N ILE A 512 2.11 17.80 9.18
CA ILE A 512 2.96 18.71 8.39
C ILE A 512 4.38 18.18 8.26
N ARG A 513 4.97 17.62 9.33
CA ARG A 513 6.31 17.03 9.28
C ARG A 513 6.36 15.82 8.35
N GLU A 514 5.32 14.99 8.36
CA GLU A 514 5.26 13.77 7.57
C GLU A 514 4.90 14.01 6.11
N ASN A 515 3.98 14.95 5.85
CA ASN A 515 3.54 15.33 4.52
C ASN A 515 3.44 16.87 4.42
N PRO A 516 4.56 17.57 4.14
CA PRO A 516 4.58 19.03 3.99
C PRO A 516 3.73 19.58 2.82
N GLN A 517 3.23 18.69 1.96
CA GLN A 517 2.33 19.02 0.86
C GLN A 517 0.85 18.87 1.23
N GLY A 518 0.52 18.26 2.37
CA GLY A 518 -0.85 18.14 2.87
C GLY A 518 -1.39 19.49 3.32
N SER A 519 -2.28 20.09 2.53
CA SER A 519 -2.82 21.42 2.80
C SER A 519 -3.61 21.48 4.11
N ASP A 520 -4.45 20.48 4.39
CA ASP A 520 -5.46 20.59 5.45
C ASP A 520 -4.87 20.65 6.86
N ALA A 521 -3.72 20.01 7.09
CA ALA A 521 -3.01 20.14 8.38
C ALA A 521 -2.63 21.60 8.67
N TYR A 522 -2.28 22.39 7.65
CA TYR A 522 -1.98 23.81 7.83
C TYR A 522 -3.22 24.62 8.20
N TRP A 523 -4.40 24.25 7.69
CA TRP A 523 -5.66 24.87 8.11
C TRP A 523 -5.96 24.56 9.57
N VAL A 524 -5.90 23.29 9.98
CA VAL A 524 -6.13 22.87 11.36
C VAL A 524 -5.18 23.59 12.32
N ARG A 525 -3.88 23.63 11.97
CA ARG A 525 -2.87 24.38 12.73
C ARG A 525 -3.21 25.87 12.83
N GLY A 526 -3.57 26.49 11.72
CA GLY A 526 -3.92 27.91 11.65
C GLY A 526 -5.14 28.27 12.50
N GLU A 527 -6.17 27.43 12.47
CA GLU A 527 -7.39 27.62 13.26
C GLU A 527 -7.11 27.58 14.77
N ILE A 528 -6.35 26.60 15.25
CA ILE A 528 -6.00 26.50 16.67
C ILE A 528 -5.11 27.66 17.13
N LEU A 529 -4.10 28.03 16.32
CA LEU A 529 -3.24 29.18 16.64
C LEU A 529 -4.01 30.51 16.67
N LEU A 530 -5.04 30.65 15.82
CA LEU A 530 -5.93 31.80 15.84
C LEU A 530 -6.74 31.86 17.15
N LYS A 531 -7.28 30.72 17.61
CA LYS A 531 -7.95 30.61 18.92
C LYS A 531 -7.03 30.95 20.09
N GLN A 532 -5.74 30.61 19.99
CA GLN A 532 -4.73 30.93 20.99
C GLN A 532 -4.20 32.38 20.92
N GLY A 533 -4.64 33.18 19.95
CA GLY A 533 -4.17 34.56 19.75
C GLY A 533 -2.76 34.67 19.14
N ALA A 534 -2.18 33.59 18.64
CA ALA A 534 -0.87 33.56 17.98
C ALA A 534 -0.97 34.02 16.52
N LEU A 535 -1.36 35.29 16.30
CA LEU A 535 -1.79 35.82 15.00
C LEU A 535 -0.74 35.69 13.88
N ASP A 536 0.54 35.92 14.17
CA ASP A 536 1.65 35.78 13.20
C ASP A 536 1.75 34.34 12.68
N ALA A 537 1.78 33.37 13.59
CA ALA A 537 1.92 31.95 13.26
C ALA A 537 0.64 31.40 12.60
N ALA A 538 -0.53 31.89 13.00
CA ALA A 538 -1.81 31.58 12.38
C ALA A 538 -1.86 32.06 10.93
N TYR A 539 -1.42 33.30 10.66
CA TYR A 539 -1.37 33.85 9.31
C TYR A 539 -0.49 33.02 8.38
N VAL A 540 0.73 32.66 8.83
CA VAL A 540 1.65 31.82 8.02
C VAL A 540 1.03 30.46 7.69
N ALA A 541 0.37 29.82 8.65
CA ALA A 541 -0.26 28.52 8.43
C ALA A 541 -1.45 28.62 7.46
N ILE A 542 -2.35 29.60 7.66
CA ILE A 542 -3.52 29.79 6.80
C ILE A 542 -3.09 30.22 5.38
N ASP A 543 -2.09 31.08 5.24
CA ASP A 543 -1.54 31.47 3.93
C ASP A 543 -0.98 30.25 3.18
N ARG A 544 -0.23 29.38 3.88
CA ARG A 544 0.28 28.14 3.31
C ARG A 544 -0.83 27.20 2.86
N TYR A 545 -1.90 27.06 3.65
CA TYR A 545 -3.10 26.32 3.27
C TYR A 545 -3.71 26.89 1.99
N LEU A 546 -4.00 28.19 1.94
CA LEU A 546 -4.67 28.82 0.79
C LEU A 546 -3.86 28.73 -0.52
N ARG A 547 -2.53 28.71 -0.45
CA ARG A 547 -1.66 28.53 -1.63
C ARG A 547 -1.65 27.11 -2.19
N SER A 548 -1.98 26.11 -1.37
CA SER A 548 -1.86 24.69 -1.71
C SER A 548 -3.20 23.97 -1.85
N ALA A 549 -4.25 24.47 -1.21
CA ALA A 549 -5.59 23.90 -1.25
C ALA A 549 -6.23 24.07 -2.64
N GLN A 550 -6.67 22.97 -3.23
CA GLN A 550 -7.41 22.99 -4.51
C GLN A 550 -8.79 23.64 -4.35
N TYR A 551 -9.43 23.44 -3.19
CA TYR A 551 -10.75 23.99 -2.84
C TYR A 551 -10.72 24.55 -1.41
N PRO A 552 -10.22 25.78 -1.21
CA PRO A 552 -10.05 26.36 0.12
C PRO A 552 -11.39 26.57 0.84
N HIS A 553 -11.42 26.28 2.15
CA HIS A 553 -12.57 26.55 3.00
C HIS A 553 -12.89 28.05 3.06
N ALA A 554 -14.19 28.39 3.01
CA ALA A 554 -14.64 29.77 3.12
C ALA A 554 -14.20 30.44 4.45
N ASP A 555 -14.15 29.67 5.54
CA ASP A 555 -13.64 30.13 6.83
C ASP A 555 -12.16 30.49 6.78
N ALA A 556 -11.35 29.71 6.07
CA ALA A 556 -9.93 30.00 5.91
C ALA A 556 -9.69 31.29 5.13
N VAL A 557 -10.48 31.51 4.06
CA VAL A 557 -10.41 32.75 3.28
C VAL A 557 -10.81 33.95 4.14
N ARG A 558 -11.89 33.85 4.92
CA ARG A 558 -12.33 34.92 5.84
C ARG A 558 -11.28 35.21 6.91
N ALA A 559 -10.74 34.18 7.56
CA ALA A 559 -9.72 34.31 8.59
C ALA A 559 -8.45 34.98 8.05
N HIS A 560 -7.99 34.59 6.86
CA HIS A 560 -6.83 35.22 6.20
C HIS A 560 -7.07 36.70 5.90
N GLN A 561 -8.25 37.05 5.38
CA GLN A 561 -8.60 38.46 5.11
C GLN A 561 -8.63 39.31 6.39
N GLN A 562 -9.19 38.78 7.48
CA GLN A 562 -9.23 39.48 8.77
C GLN A 562 -7.83 39.68 9.35
N LEU A 563 -6.98 38.64 9.32
CA LEU A 563 -5.58 38.74 9.75
C LEU A 563 -4.81 39.75 8.92
N ARG A 564 -4.98 39.74 7.59
CA ARG A 564 -4.32 40.71 6.70
C ARG A 564 -4.72 42.15 7.03
N GLN A 565 -6.01 42.42 7.21
CA GLN A 565 -6.47 43.75 7.62
C GLN A 565 -5.90 44.17 8.98
N TRP A 566 -5.77 43.23 9.92
CA TRP A 566 -5.16 43.49 11.22
C TRP A 566 -3.67 43.86 11.09
N PHE A 567 -2.92 43.13 10.26
CA PHE A 567 -1.51 43.43 9.97
C PHE A 567 -1.33 44.74 9.23
N ASP A 568 -2.17 45.04 8.24
CA ASP A 568 -2.12 46.30 7.48
C ASP A 568 -2.35 47.50 8.42
N ARG A 569 -3.33 47.40 9.33
CA ARG A 569 -3.57 48.43 10.36
C ARG A 569 -2.40 48.60 11.32
N ARG A 570 -1.71 47.51 11.69
CA ARG A 570 -0.55 47.54 12.59
C ARG A 570 0.72 48.05 11.89
N GLY A 571 0.87 47.76 10.60
CA GLY A 571 1.95 48.25 9.74
C GLY A 571 1.83 49.73 9.39
N SER A 572 0.61 50.28 9.38
CA SER A 572 0.36 51.73 9.24
C SER A 572 0.50 52.54 10.54
N VAL A 573 0.86 51.90 11.66
CA VAL A 573 1.03 52.53 12.99
C VAL A 573 2.51 52.54 13.42
N ARG A 574 3.44 52.46 12.48
CA ARG A 574 4.88 52.68 12.72
C ARG A 574 5.37 53.98 12.12
#